data_AF-A0A7S0FVK1-F1
#
_entry.id   AF-A0A7S0FVK1-F1
#
_cell.length_a   1.000
_cell.length_b   1.000
_cell.length_c   1.000
_cell.angle_alpha   90.00
_cell.angle_beta   90.00
_cell.angle_gamma   90.00
#
_symmetry.space_group_name_H-M   'P 1'
#
loop_
_entity.id
_entity.type
_entity.pdbx_description
1 polymer ?
#
loop_
_entity_poly.entity_id
_entity_poly.type
_entity_poly.pdbx_seq_one_letter_code
_entity_poly.pdbx_strand_id
1 'polypeptide(L)'
;IEAALIQHQDLKPAFEAIEAVFTVLYVLEIVIRLREQGFWDFFFGSDYMWDWFDFCITTAGVIDTVTVVILSERGSGASVCRLFRIMRIMRLFRAARFLGEVEEVLILAIKATAKLASIVGLVVFVSAI
;
A
#
# COMPACT_ATOMS: atom_id res chain seq x y z
N ILE A 1 -2.89 -31.14 15.72
CA ILE A 1 -3.60 -29.92 16.17
C ILE A 1 -2.61 -28.95 16.83
N GLU A 2 -1.69 -29.41 17.69
CA GLU A 2 -0.64 -28.56 18.29
C GLU A 2 0.33 -27.94 17.27
N ALA A 3 0.76 -28.67 16.23
CA ALA A 3 1.64 -28.12 15.18
C ALA A 3 1.03 -26.93 14.40
N ALA A 4 -0.30 -26.91 14.22
CA ALA A 4 -1.00 -25.79 13.58
C ALA A 4 -1.14 -24.57 14.52
N LEU A 5 -1.17 -24.79 15.84
CA LEU A 5 -1.18 -23.71 16.84
C LEU A 5 0.19 -23.05 16.99
N ILE A 6 1.28 -23.84 16.95
CA ILE A 6 2.65 -23.32 16.99
C ILE A 6 2.92 -22.43 15.77
N GLN A 7 2.52 -22.87 14.57
CA GLN A 7 2.69 -22.07 13.36
C GLN A 7 1.90 -20.75 13.40
N HIS A 8 0.68 -20.72 13.95
CA HIS A 8 -0.05 -19.47 14.13
C HIS A 8 0.57 -18.52 15.16
N GLN A 9 1.35 -19.02 16.12
CA GLN A 9 1.97 -18.20 17.15
C GLN A 9 3.26 -17.54 16.65
N ASP A 10 4.03 -18.23 15.80
CA ASP A 10 5.26 -17.69 15.20
C ASP A 10 4.99 -16.78 13.99
N LEU A 11 3.87 -16.99 13.27
CA LEU A 11 3.52 -16.16 12.11
C LEU A 11 2.93 -14.80 12.50
N LYS A 12 2.19 -14.72 13.62
CA LYS A 12 1.58 -13.46 14.09
C LYS A 12 2.58 -12.29 14.21
N PRO A 13 3.73 -12.42 14.89
CA PRO A 13 4.68 -11.32 15.00
C PRO A 13 5.29 -10.93 13.64
N ALA A 14 5.48 -11.90 12.74
CA ALA A 14 5.97 -11.62 11.39
C ALA A 14 4.93 -10.82 10.57
N PHE A 15 3.65 -11.21 10.64
CA PHE A 15 2.57 -10.46 10.00
C PHE A 15 2.44 -9.04 10.57
N GLU A 16 2.51 -8.87 11.89
CA GLU A 16 2.46 -7.55 12.53
C GLU A 16 3.65 -6.66 12.13
N ALA A 17 4.85 -7.22 12.04
CA ALA A 17 6.03 -6.49 11.56
C ALA A 17 5.87 -6.04 10.11
N ILE A 18 5.36 -6.92 9.23
CA ILE A 18 5.07 -6.60 7.84
C ILE A 18 4.01 -5.49 7.74
N GLU A 19 2.93 -5.58 8.52
CA GLU A 19 1.89 -4.56 8.58
C GLU A 19 2.43 -3.20 9.06
N ALA A 20 3.33 -3.20 10.04
CA ALA A 20 3.99 -1.99 10.52
C ALA A 20 4.88 -1.37 9.42
N VAL A 21 5.68 -2.17 8.72
CA VAL A 21 6.52 -1.70 7.60
C VAL A 21 5.68 -1.10 6.49
N PHE A 22 4.60 -1.79 6.08
CA PHE A 22 3.68 -1.24 5.09
C PHE A 22 3.05 0.08 5.55
N THR A 23 2.61 0.16 6.81
CA THR A 23 2.08 1.41 7.37
C THR A 23 3.07 2.56 7.25
N VAL A 24 4.35 2.34 7.56
CA VAL A 24 5.41 3.35 7.43
C VAL A 24 5.64 3.76 5.98
N LEU A 25 5.69 2.79 5.06
CA LEU A 25 5.86 3.08 3.63
C LEU A 25 4.71 3.94 3.09
N TYR A 26 3.47 3.67 3.50
CA TYR A 26 2.32 4.49 3.10
C TYR A 26 2.35 5.89 3.71
N VAL A 27 2.80 6.03 4.96
CA VAL A 27 3.01 7.35 5.55
C VAL A 27 4.05 8.13 4.74
N LEU A 28 5.15 7.49 4.35
CA LEU A 28 6.17 8.11 3.51
C LEU A 28 5.63 8.50 2.13
N GLU A 29 4.84 7.63 1.52
CA GLU A 29 4.19 7.89 0.22
C GLU A 29 3.30 9.13 0.27
N ILE A 30 2.44 9.26 1.29
CA ILE A 30 1.60 10.44 1.51
C ILE A 30 2.46 11.70 1.70
N VAL A 31 3.56 11.60 2.45
CA VAL A 31 4.48 12.74 2.65
C VAL A 31 5.14 13.15 1.34
N ILE A 32 5.50 12.20 0.48
CA ILE A 32 6.05 12.48 -0.85
C ILE A 32 5.00 13.12 -1.75
N ARG A 33 3.77 12.57 -1.82
CA ARG A 33 2.68 13.18 -2.61
C ARG A 33 2.35 14.60 -2.14
N LEU A 34 2.34 14.83 -0.84
CA LEU A 34 2.12 16.15 -0.25
C LEU A 34 3.24 17.16 -0.61
N ARG A 35 4.49 16.68 -0.74
CA ARG A 35 5.64 17.49 -1.19
C ARG A 35 5.54 17.84 -2.67
N GLU A 36 5.10 16.90 -3.51
CA GLU A 36 5.04 17.07 -4.97
C GLU A 36 3.84 17.92 -5.42
N GLN A 37 2.66 17.71 -4.84
CA GLN A 37 1.45 18.47 -5.16
C GLN A 37 1.39 19.81 -4.41
N GLY A 38 2.04 19.90 -3.24
CA GLY A 38 1.93 21.06 -2.36
C GLY A 38 0.70 21.00 -1.46
N PHE A 39 0.77 21.68 -0.30
CA PHE A 39 -0.26 21.62 0.74
C PHE A 39 -1.65 22.09 0.29
N TRP A 40 -1.74 23.00 -0.68
CA TRP A 40 -3.03 23.56 -1.10
C TRP A 40 -3.73 22.67 -2.13
N ASP A 41 -3.00 22.13 -3.11
CA ASP A 41 -3.59 21.25 -4.12
C ASP A 41 -3.91 19.86 -3.55
N PHE A 42 -3.19 19.39 -2.53
CA PHE A 42 -3.53 18.13 -1.85
C PHE A 42 -4.89 18.19 -1.13
N PHE A 43 -5.27 19.35 -0.57
CA PHE A 43 -6.53 19.50 0.18
C PHE A 43 -7.69 20.08 -0.65
N PHE A 44 -7.42 20.86 -1.70
CA PHE A 44 -8.44 21.56 -2.49
C PHE A 44 -8.32 21.38 -4.02
N GLY A 45 -7.42 20.53 -4.50
CA GLY A 45 -7.25 20.22 -5.91
C GLY A 45 -8.38 19.37 -6.49
N SER A 46 -8.28 19.02 -7.77
CA SER A 46 -9.32 18.26 -8.49
C SER A 46 -9.50 16.82 -7.98
N ASP A 47 -8.46 16.21 -7.40
CA ASP A 47 -8.42 14.80 -6.97
C ASP A 47 -8.49 14.60 -5.44
N TYR A 48 -8.87 15.65 -4.70
CA TYR A 48 -8.89 15.71 -3.23
C TYR A 48 -9.63 14.54 -2.54
N MET A 49 -10.67 13.97 -3.16
CA MET A 49 -11.42 12.84 -2.60
C MET A 49 -10.56 11.58 -2.45
N TRP A 50 -9.67 11.32 -3.41
CA TRP A 50 -8.84 10.11 -3.40
C TRP A 50 -7.66 10.25 -2.45
N ASP A 51 -7.02 11.41 -2.43
CA ASP A 51 -5.92 11.69 -1.52
C ASP A 51 -6.39 11.79 -0.06
N TRP A 52 -7.56 12.36 0.19
CA TRP A 52 -8.14 12.40 1.53
C TRP A 52 -8.62 11.02 2.00
N PHE A 53 -9.16 10.20 1.10
CA PHE A 53 -9.48 8.81 1.40
C PHE A 53 -8.23 8.03 1.80
N ASP A 54 -7.13 8.16 1.06
CA ASP A 54 -5.87 7.49 1.37
C ASP A 54 -5.27 7.96 2.71
N PHE A 55 -5.34 9.27 3.00
CA PHE A 55 -4.94 9.86 4.28
C PHE A 55 -5.76 9.33 5.46
N CYS A 56 -7.09 9.25 5.32
CA CYS A 56 -7.98 8.70 6.35
C CYS A 56 -7.65 7.24 6.65
N ILE A 57 -7.36 6.43 5.63
CA ILE A 57 -7.04 5.01 5.81
C ILE A 57 -5.66 4.85 6.45
N THR A 58 -4.67 5.66 6.06
CA THR A 58 -3.33 5.60 6.66
C THR A 58 -3.39 5.99 8.14
N THR A 59 -4.17 7.03 8.46
CA THR A 59 -4.40 7.45 9.85
C THR A 59 -5.12 6.37 10.66
N ALA A 60 -6.16 5.73 10.09
CA ALA A 60 -6.82 4.60 10.73
C ALA A 60 -5.84 3.42 10.95
N GLY A 61 -5.00 3.10 9.96
CA GLY A 61 -3.92 2.12 10.03
C GLY A 61 -2.98 2.32 11.22
N VAL A 62 -2.50 3.56 11.38
CA VAL A 62 -1.64 3.94 12.51
C VAL A 62 -2.38 3.80 13.83
N ILE A 63 -3.65 4.20 13.90
CA ILE A 63 -4.47 4.07 15.12
C ILE A 63 -4.63 2.60 15.51
N ASP A 64 -4.77 1.64 14.59
CA ASP A 64 -4.75 0.19 14.93
C ASP A 64 -3.47 -0.17 15.62
N THR A 65 -2.33 0.16 15.00
CA THR A 65 -1.06 -0.37 15.43
C THR A 65 -0.75 0.18 16.81
N VAL A 66 -1.06 1.46 17.03
CA VAL A 66 -1.00 2.09 18.34
C VAL A 66 -2.00 1.47 19.33
N THR A 67 -3.23 1.17 18.90
CA THR A 67 -4.26 0.53 19.72
C THR A 67 -3.85 -0.88 20.14
N VAL A 68 -3.29 -1.71 19.25
CA VAL A 68 -2.77 -3.05 19.59
C VAL A 68 -1.67 -2.94 20.63
N VAL A 69 -0.73 -2.00 20.45
CA VAL A 69 0.41 -1.81 21.35
C VAL A 69 -0.02 -1.31 22.73
N ILE A 70 -1.01 -0.41 22.81
CA ILE A 70 -1.44 0.21 24.08
C ILE A 70 -2.55 -0.58 24.79
N LEU A 71 -3.50 -1.15 24.05
CA LEU A 71 -4.72 -1.76 24.59
C LEU A 71 -4.64 -3.28 24.75
N SER A 72 -3.48 -3.92 24.48
CA SER A 72 -3.30 -5.34 24.82
C SER A 72 -3.56 -5.64 26.31
N GLU A 73 -3.59 -4.62 27.17
CA GLU A 73 -3.85 -4.75 28.60
C GLU A 73 -5.28 -4.42 29.07
N ARG A 74 -6.17 -3.86 28.23
CA ARG A 74 -7.50 -3.40 28.69
C ARG A 74 -8.64 -3.92 27.82
N GLY A 75 -9.28 -4.99 28.28
CA GLY A 75 -10.42 -5.67 27.64
C GLY A 75 -11.73 -4.88 27.58
N SER A 76 -11.81 -3.86 26.73
CA SER A 76 -13.07 -3.19 26.36
C SER A 76 -13.30 -3.34 24.85
N GLY A 77 -13.90 -4.46 24.45
CA GLY A 77 -13.66 -5.05 23.12
C GLY A 77 -14.76 -4.93 22.06
N ALA A 78 -15.98 -4.48 22.32
CA ALA A 78 -17.04 -4.60 21.30
C ALA A 78 -16.88 -3.62 20.12
N SER A 79 -16.65 -2.33 20.41
CA SER A 79 -16.46 -1.30 19.38
C SER A 79 -15.06 -1.38 18.75
N VAL A 80 -14.05 -1.66 19.57
CA VAL A 80 -12.66 -1.83 19.14
C VAL A 80 -12.53 -3.02 18.18
N CYS A 81 -13.13 -4.18 18.50
CA CYS A 81 -13.16 -5.32 17.58
C CYS A 81 -13.82 -5.01 16.23
N ARG A 82 -14.81 -4.10 16.19
CA ARG A 82 -15.46 -3.69 14.94
C ARG A 82 -14.53 -2.81 14.09
N LEU A 83 -13.82 -1.88 14.72
CA LEU A 83 -12.82 -1.03 14.04
C LEU A 83 -11.64 -1.86 13.51
N PHE A 84 -11.15 -2.82 14.29
CA PHE A 84 -10.14 -3.79 13.85
C PHE A 84 -10.56 -4.54 12.57
N ARG A 85 -11.83 -4.98 12.50
CA ARG A 85 -12.36 -5.67 11.30
C ARG A 85 -12.41 -4.75 10.09
N ILE A 86 -12.95 -3.53 10.26
CA ILE A 86 -13.04 -2.55 9.19
C ILE A 86 -11.64 -2.27 8.63
N MET A 87 -10.67 -2.08 9.51
CA MET A 87 -9.33 -1.77 9.08
C MET A 87 -8.64 -2.90 8.32
N ARG A 88 -8.79 -4.15 8.79
CA ARG A 88 -8.28 -5.31 8.04
C ARG A 88 -8.86 -5.36 6.62
N ILE A 89 -10.14 -5.07 6.46
CA ILE A 89 -10.79 -5.02 5.13
C ILE A 89 -10.23 -3.86 4.30
N MET A 90 -10.01 -2.69 4.91
CA MET A 90 -9.41 -1.54 4.22
C MET A 90 -7.98 -1.80 3.76
N ARG A 91 -7.17 -2.57 4.53
CA ARG A 91 -5.83 -2.99 4.13
C ARG A 91 -5.86 -3.88 2.88
N LEU A 92 -6.85 -4.76 2.74
CA LEU A 92 -7.01 -5.59 1.54
C LEU A 92 -7.34 -4.75 0.30
N PHE A 93 -8.23 -3.78 0.43
CA PHE A 93 -8.54 -2.82 -0.64
C PHE A 93 -7.30 -2.03 -1.08
N ARG A 94 -6.47 -1.63 -0.11
CA ARG A 94 -5.22 -0.92 -0.39
C ARG A 94 -4.21 -1.81 -1.13
N ALA A 95 -4.02 -3.05 -0.68
CA ALA A 95 -3.14 -4.00 -1.35
C ALA A 95 -3.61 -4.26 -2.79
N ALA A 96 -4.92 -4.38 -3.01
CA ALA A 96 -5.48 -4.53 -4.35
C ALA A 96 -5.20 -3.32 -5.25
N ARG A 97 -5.34 -2.09 -4.72
CA ARG A 97 -5.01 -0.87 -5.47
C ARG A 97 -3.51 -0.80 -5.82
N PHE A 98 -2.64 -1.06 -4.85
CA PHE A 98 -1.19 -1.10 -5.06
C PHE A 98 -0.81 -2.10 -6.15
N LEU A 99 -1.42 -3.29 -6.16
CA LEU A 99 -1.20 -4.29 -7.22
C LEU A 99 -1.65 -3.78 -8.59
N GLY A 100 -2.77 -3.05 -8.66
CA GLY A 100 -3.21 -2.42 -9.91
C GLY A 100 -2.23 -1.35 -10.42
N GLU A 101 -1.73 -0.50 -9.53
CA GLU A 101 -0.72 0.51 -9.88
C GLU A 101 0.60 -0.13 -10.36
N VAL A 102 1.04 -1.21 -9.70
CA VAL A 102 2.22 -1.99 -10.11
C VAL A 102 1.99 -2.65 -11.48
N GLU A 103 0.80 -3.19 -11.74
CA GLU A 103 0.45 -3.78 -13.02
C GLU A 103 0.50 -2.73 -14.15
N GLU A 104 -0.05 -1.54 -13.93
CA GLU A 104 0.02 -0.45 -14.89
C GLU A 104 1.47 -0.06 -15.22
N VAL A 105 2.31 0.12 -14.20
CA VAL A 105 3.73 0.44 -14.38
C VAL A 105 4.46 -0.67 -15.15
N LEU A 106 4.17 -1.94 -14.85
CA LEU A 106 4.77 -3.07 -15.54
C LEU A 106 4.36 -3.13 -17.01
N ILE A 107 3.08 -2.91 -17.32
CA ILE A 107 2.57 -2.84 -18.70
C ILE A 107 3.25 -1.69 -19.46
N LEU A 108 3.41 -0.53 -18.83
CA LEU A 108 4.11 0.62 -19.42
C LEU A 108 5.59 0.30 -19.69
N ALA A 109 6.27 -0.34 -18.75
CA ALA A 109 7.67 -0.75 -18.91
C ALA A 109 7.85 -1.75 -20.06
N ILE A 110 6.93 -2.73 -20.19
CA ILE A 110 6.93 -3.68 -21.31
C ILE A 110 6.73 -2.95 -22.64
N LYS A 111 5.74 -2.05 -22.72
CA LYS A 111 5.49 -1.25 -23.93
C LYS A 111 6.69 -0.38 -24.33
N ALA A 112 7.32 0.26 -23.35
CA ALA A 112 8.52 1.06 -23.57
C ALA A 112 9.68 0.21 -24.11
N THR A 113 9.90 -0.96 -23.51
CA THR A 113 10.94 -1.92 -23.94
C THR A 113 10.68 -2.43 -25.36
N ALA A 114 9.43 -2.78 -25.67
CA ALA A 114 9.05 -3.22 -27.02
C ALA A 114 9.27 -2.13 -28.07
N LYS A 115 8.99 -0.87 -27.75
CA LYS A 115 9.24 0.28 -28.63
C LYS A 115 10.74 0.49 -28.87
N LEU A 116 11.57 0.35 -27.84
CA LEU A 116 13.02 0.44 -28.00
C LEU A 116 13.57 -0.72 -28.84
N ALA A 117 13.09 -1.94 -28.59
CA ALA A 117 13.49 -3.12 -29.35
C ALA A 117 13.13 -3.01 -30.84
N SER A 118 11.95 -2.47 -31.17
CA SER A 118 11.54 -2.29 -32.57
C SER A 118 12.42 -1.27 -33.31
N ILE A 119 12.80 -0.17 -32.65
CA ILE A 119 13.74 0.81 -33.20
C ILE A 119 15.10 0.17 -33.45
N VAL A 120 15.64 -0.56 -32.47
CA VAL A 120 16.93 -1.26 -32.61
C VAL A 120 16.89 -2.27 -33.76
N GLY A 121 15.80 -3.05 -33.86
CA GLY A 121 15.62 -4.01 -34.96
C GLY A 121 15.59 -3.33 -36.34
N LEU A 122 14.92 -2.19 -36.46
CA LEU A 122 14.90 -1.41 -37.71
C LEU A 122 16.30 -0.91 -38.10
N VAL A 123 17.07 -0.40 -37.13
CA VAL A 123 18.44 0.08 -37.37
C VAL A 123 19.36 -1.04 -37.86
N VAL A 124 19.27 -2.23 -37.25
CA VAL A 124 20.05 -3.40 -37.68
C VAL A 124 19.66 -3.84 -39.08
N PHE A 125 18.36 -3.85 -39.40
CA PHE A 125 17.87 -4.20 -40.73
C PHE A 125 18.41 -3.25 -41.81
N VAL A 126 18.37 -1.93 -41.55
CA VAL A 126 18.92 -0.92 -42.49
C VAL A 126 20.42 -1.08 -42.65
N SER A 127 21.16 -1.39 -41.59
CA SER A 127 22.62 -1.54 -41.64
C SER A 127 23.09 -2.80 -42.37
N ALA A 128 22.20 -3.79 -42.54
CA ALA A 128 22.49 -5.07 -43.18
C ALA A 128 22.19 -5.09 -44.69
N ILE A 129 21.46 -4.10 -45.21
CA ILE A 129 21.20 -3.86 -46.64
C ILE A 129 22.38 -3.08 -47.23
#